data_AF-A0A2E5U1T2-F1
#
_entry.id   AF-A0A2E5U1T2-F1
#
_cell.length_a   1.000
_cell.length_b   1.000
_cell.length_c   1.000
_cell.angle_alpha   90.00
_cell.angle_beta   90.00
_cell.angle_gamma   90.00
#
_symmetry.space_group_name_H-M   'P 1'
#
loop_
_entity.id
_entity.type
_entity.pdbx_description
1 polymer ?
#
loop_
_entity_poly.entity_id
_entity_poly.type
_entity_poly.pdbx_seq_one_letter_code
_entity_poly.pdbx_strand_id
1 'polypeptide(L)'
;MDWEQLAIIAQIATGVATLALAAFLVRQIALQRQALELAHRDSERAHKDSERELLYTSNRLYTDIMGRIVDPEFGPIWRRGTLDYDSLAPDEQIQFQMWCQISQIAQATNFRTGHDGAEREGGASRIEVQNQVAWRQWPGVATYYERFGRQHTYDSDLRQLLDRVFLETQGREVETTWALGVNNRDS
;
A
#
# COMPACT_ATOMS: atom_id res chain seq x y z
N MET A 1 40.91 67.57 13.69
CA MET A 1 39.96 66.64 13.06
C MET A 1 38.71 66.72 13.90
N ASP A 2 37.65 67.29 13.34
CA ASP A 2 36.44 67.60 14.10
C ASP A 2 35.61 66.33 14.30
N TRP A 3 35.06 66.17 15.50
CA TRP A 3 34.28 64.99 15.89
C TRP A 3 33.12 64.69 14.94
N GLU A 4 32.54 65.72 14.32
CA GLU A 4 31.51 65.58 13.26
C GLU A 4 32.03 64.85 12.03
N GLN A 5 33.26 65.12 11.59
CA GLN A 5 33.85 64.50 10.41
C GLN A 5 34.13 63.01 10.66
N LEU A 6 34.56 62.67 11.88
CA LEU A 6 34.72 61.28 12.31
C LEU A 6 33.37 60.54 12.36
N ALA A 7 32.31 61.20 12.86
CA ALA A 7 30.97 60.62 12.92
C ALA A 7 30.39 60.35 11.52
N ILE A 8 30.59 61.26 10.57
CA ILE A 8 30.17 61.09 9.17
C ILE A 8 30.89 59.91 8.52
N ILE A 9 32.21 59.80 8.71
CA ILE A 9 32.99 58.66 8.17
C ILE A 9 32.53 57.34 8.79
N ALA A 10 32.31 57.30 10.10
CA ALA A 10 31.83 56.11 10.79
C ALA A 10 30.45 55.67 10.26
N GLN A 11 29.52 56.61 10.06
CA GLN A 11 28.19 56.31 9.54
C GLN A 11 28.22 55.78 8.10
N ILE A 12 29.07 56.35 7.25
CA ILE A 12 29.28 55.84 5.88
C ILE A 12 29.87 54.42 5.93
N ALA A 13 30.87 54.19 6.78
CA ALA A 13 31.46 52.86 6.95
C ALA A 13 30.44 51.83 7.45
N THR A 14 29.59 52.20 8.41
CA THR A 14 28.49 51.35 8.88
C THR A 14 27.49 51.06 7.76
N GLY A 15 27.09 52.06 6.97
CA GLY A 15 26.18 51.87 5.84
C GLY A 15 26.74 50.91 4.78
N VAL A 16 28.03 51.04 4.44
CA VAL A 16 28.72 50.12 3.53
C VAL A 16 28.77 48.70 4.09
N ALA A 17 29.06 48.54 5.39
CA ALA A 17 29.08 47.23 6.04
C ALA A 17 27.70 46.56 6.04
N THR A 18 26.62 47.31 6.30
CA THR A 18 25.25 46.79 6.23
C THR A 18 24.86 46.35 4.82
N LEU A 19 25.23 47.12 3.79
CA LEU A 19 24.98 46.75 2.39
C LEU A 19 25.75 45.50 1.98
N ALA A 20 27.01 45.38 2.40
CA ALA A 20 27.82 44.18 2.14
C ALA A 20 27.20 42.93 2.79
N LEU A 21 26.74 43.05 4.03
CA LEU A 21 26.04 41.97 4.73
C LEU A 21 24.73 41.60 4.02
N ALA A 22 23.93 42.59 3.62
CA ALA A 22 22.68 42.35 2.90
C ALA A 22 22.92 41.62 1.56
N ALA A 23 23.94 42.04 0.80
CA ALA A 23 24.33 41.37 -0.45
C ALA A 23 24.77 39.92 -0.21
N PHE A 24 25.52 39.67 0.86
CA PHE A 24 25.93 38.32 1.26
C PHE A 24 24.72 37.45 1.65
N LEU A 25 23.78 37.99 2.43
CA LEU A 25 22.55 37.28 2.82
C LEU A 25 21.67 36.95 1.60
N VAL A 26 21.50 37.89 0.67
CA VAL A 26 20.75 37.65 -0.58
C VAL A 26 21.40 36.53 -1.40
N ARG A 27 22.73 36.52 -1.49
CA ARG A 27 23.47 35.44 -2.16
C ARG A 27 23.29 34.10 -1.46
N GLN A 28 23.31 34.06 -0.13
CA GLN A 28 23.06 32.84 0.63
C GLN A 28 21.63 32.32 0.40
N ILE A 29 20.62 33.20 0.42
CA ILE A 29 19.23 32.83 0.15
C ILE A 29 19.07 32.28 -1.26
N ALA A 30 19.72 32.89 -2.26
CA ALA A 30 19.68 32.40 -3.64
C ALA A 30 20.26 30.98 -3.75
N LEU A 31 21.40 30.71 -3.12
CA LEU A 31 22.02 29.38 -3.10
C LEU A 31 21.17 28.36 -2.34
N GLN A 32 20.57 28.74 -1.21
CA GLN A 32 19.66 27.87 -0.46
C GLN A 32 18.43 27.50 -1.27
N ARG A 33 17.84 28.45 -2.01
CA ARG A 33 16.69 28.17 -2.90
C ARG A 33 17.05 27.17 -3.99
N GLN A 34 18.20 27.35 -4.65
CA GLN A 34 18.67 26.41 -5.67
C GLN A 34 18.90 25.01 -5.11
N ALA A 35 19.52 24.91 -3.93
CA ALA A 35 19.73 23.63 -3.26
C ALA A 35 18.39 22.96 -2.87
N LEU A 36 17.42 23.74 -2.39
CA LEU A 36 16.09 23.24 -2.05
C LEU A 36 15.33 22.74 -3.30
N GLU A 37 15.37 23.48 -4.40
CA GLU A 37 14.75 23.07 -5.68
C GLU A 37 15.38 21.81 -6.26
N LEU A 38 16.69 21.62 -6.07
CA LEU A 38 17.38 20.40 -6.48
C LEU A 38 16.96 19.23 -5.59
N ALA A 39 17.00 19.40 -4.27
CA ALA A 39 16.59 18.39 -3.31
C ALA A 39 15.12 17.98 -3.48
N HIS A 40 14.24 18.93 -3.80
CA HIS A 40 12.84 18.64 -4.08
C HIS A 40 12.70 17.77 -5.33
N ARG A 41 13.35 18.14 -6.44
CA ARG A 41 13.34 17.34 -7.67
C ARG A 41 13.93 15.94 -7.48
N ASP A 42 15.01 15.81 -6.71
CA ASP A 42 15.62 14.52 -6.44
C ASP A 42 14.73 13.66 -5.54
N SER A 43 14.06 14.25 -4.54
CA SER A 43 13.05 13.58 -3.73
C SER A 43 11.88 13.07 -4.57
N GLU A 44 11.35 13.90 -5.48
CA GLU A 44 10.27 13.49 -6.40
C GLU A 44 10.69 12.33 -7.32
N ARG A 45 11.94 12.35 -7.81
CA ARG A 45 12.49 11.26 -8.63
C ARG A 45 12.64 9.98 -7.82
N ALA A 46 13.24 10.06 -6.64
CA ALA A 46 13.43 8.92 -5.75
C ALA A 46 12.08 8.31 -5.32
N HIS A 47 11.07 9.14 -5.08
CA HIS A 47 9.73 8.68 -4.78
C HIS A 47 9.12 7.90 -5.96
N LYS A 48 9.19 8.45 -7.18
CA LYS A 48 8.69 7.79 -8.39
C LYS A 48 9.43 6.47 -8.70
N ASP A 49 10.73 6.43 -8.49
CA ASP A 49 11.52 5.21 -8.69
C ASP A 49 11.18 4.14 -7.63
N SER A 50 10.97 4.56 -6.38
CA SER A 50 10.52 3.66 -5.31
C SER A 50 9.13 3.08 -5.59
N GLU A 51 8.18 3.89 -6.07
CA GLU A 51 6.85 3.42 -6.49
C GLU A 51 6.95 2.38 -7.62
N ARG A 52 7.82 2.63 -8.62
CA ARG A 52 8.07 1.68 -9.71
C ARG A 52 8.68 0.38 -9.24
N GLU A 53 9.64 0.41 -8.32
CA GLU A 53 10.27 -0.78 -7.78
C GLU A 53 9.27 -1.64 -6.99
N LEU A 54 8.43 -1.00 -6.18
CA LEU A 54 7.34 -1.67 -5.47
C LEU A 54 6.35 -2.32 -6.45
N LEU A 55 6.03 -1.65 -7.56
CA LEU A 55 5.19 -2.20 -8.63
C LEU A 55 5.79 -3.46 -9.27
N TYR A 56 7.07 -3.39 -9.65
CA TYR A 56 7.74 -4.54 -10.26
C TYR A 56 7.81 -5.73 -9.31
N THR A 57 8.12 -5.46 -8.03
CA THR A 57 8.20 -6.49 -7.00
C THR A 57 6.84 -7.11 -6.72
N SER A 58 5.79 -6.30 -6.60
CA SER A 58 4.42 -6.78 -6.39
C SER A 58 3.92 -7.61 -7.56
N ASN A 59 4.15 -7.17 -8.81
CA ASN A 59 3.75 -7.91 -10.00
C ASN A 59 4.51 -9.24 -10.15
N ARG A 60 5.80 -9.26 -9.79
CA ARG A 60 6.59 -10.49 -9.76
C ARG A 60 6.03 -11.47 -8.74
N LEU A 61 5.74 -11.00 -7.53
CA LEU A 61 5.13 -11.82 -6.49
C LEU A 61 3.77 -12.37 -6.95
N TYR A 62 2.93 -11.54 -7.55
CA TYR A 62 1.64 -11.98 -8.09
C TYR A 62 1.80 -13.07 -9.16
N THR A 63 2.76 -12.91 -10.08
CA THR A 63 3.05 -13.89 -11.12
C THR A 63 3.53 -15.22 -10.52
N ASP A 64 4.39 -15.18 -9.50
CA ASP A 64 4.86 -16.37 -8.79
C ASP A 64 3.72 -17.12 -8.09
N ILE A 65 2.85 -16.38 -7.39
CA ILE A 65 1.66 -16.95 -6.72
C ILE A 65 0.72 -17.63 -7.74
N MET A 66 0.46 -16.97 -8.87
CA MET A 66 -0.42 -17.51 -9.91
C MET A 66 0.23 -18.70 -10.62
N GLY A 67 1.56 -18.71 -10.76
CA GLY A 67 2.33 -19.83 -11.30
C GLY A 67 2.17 -21.12 -10.49
N ARG A 68 1.91 -21.04 -9.19
CA ARG A 68 1.67 -22.25 -8.36
C ARG A 68 0.40 -23.01 -8.75
N ILE A 69 -0.59 -22.34 -9.34
CA ILE A 69 -1.87 -22.98 -9.69
C ILE A 69 -1.71 -23.98 -10.84
N VAL A 70 -0.69 -23.80 -11.69
CA VAL A 70 -0.37 -24.72 -12.78
C VAL A 70 0.64 -25.79 -12.39
N ASP A 71 1.13 -25.76 -11.15
CA ASP A 71 2.00 -26.80 -10.61
C ASP A 71 1.22 -28.13 -10.48
N PRO A 72 1.79 -29.28 -10.89
CA PRO A 72 1.10 -30.56 -10.84
C PRO A 72 0.72 -31.03 -9.43
N GLU A 73 1.47 -30.64 -8.40
CA GLU A 73 1.22 -31.05 -7.01
C GLU A 73 0.18 -30.13 -6.36
N PHE A 74 0.31 -28.81 -6.54
CA PHE A 74 -0.59 -27.84 -5.91
C PHE A 74 -1.88 -27.56 -6.71
N GLY A 75 -1.84 -27.62 -8.05
CA GLY A 75 -2.99 -27.30 -8.90
C GLY A 75 -4.28 -28.08 -8.59
N PRO A 76 -4.22 -29.40 -8.31
CA PRO A 76 -5.38 -30.17 -7.86
C PRO A 76 -5.94 -29.71 -6.51
N ILE A 77 -5.05 -29.38 -5.56
CA ILE A 77 -5.42 -28.85 -4.24
C ILE A 77 -6.12 -27.51 -4.41
N TRP A 78 -5.54 -26.59 -5.19
CA TRP A 78 -6.11 -25.29 -5.48
C TRP A 78 -7.50 -25.42 -6.11
N ARG A 79 -7.68 -26.30 -7.09
CA ARG A 79 -8.97 -26.50 -7.76
C ARG A 79 -10.06 -27.03 -6.83
N ARG A 80 -9.74 -27.95 -5.93
CA ARG A 80 -10.71 -28.44 -4.93
C ARG A 80 -10.99 -27.36 -3.88
N GLY A 81 -9.94 -26.78 -3.31
CA GLY A 81 -10.04 -25.78 -2.25
C GLY A 81 -10.77 -24.51 -2.68
N THR A 82 -10.63 -24.08 -3.94
CA THR A 82 -11.37 -22.93 -4.48
C THR A 82 -12.86 -23.19 -4.58
N LEU A 83 -13.28 -24.43 -4.82
CA LEU A 83 -14.70 -24.79 -4.96
C LEU A 83 -15.32 -25.16 -3.61
N ASP A 84 -14.61 -25.96 -2.83
CA ASP A 84 -15.04 -26.41 -1.51
C ASP A 84 -13.80 -26.57 -0.62
N TYR A 85 -13.59 -25.58 0.24
CA TYR A 85 -12.48 -25.54 1.19
C TYR A 85 -12.50 -26.75 2.14
N ASP A 86 -13.69 -27.20 2.54
CA ASP A 86 -13.85 -28.29 3.53
C ASP A 86 -13.60 -29.67 2.92
N SER A 87 -13.53 -29.78 1.58
CA SER A 87 -13.17 -31.01 0.88
C SER A 87 -11.70 -31.39 0.99
N LEU A 88 -10.84 -30.47 1.44
CA LEU A 88 -9.40 -30.66 1.53
C LEU A 88 -8.99 -31.44 2.78
N ALA A 89 -7.98 -32.30 2.63
CA ALA A 89 -7.31 -32.92 3.77
C ALA A 89 -6.60 -31.86 4.64
N PRO A 90 -6.34 -32.11 5.94
CA PRO A 90 -5.77 -31.11 6.84
C PRO A 90 -4.45 -30.48 6.37
N ASP A 91 -3.57 -31.27 5.75
CA ASP A 91 -2.31 -30.81 5.16
C ASP A 91 -2.53 -29.99 3.88
N GLU A 92 -3.49 -30.38 3.05
CA GLU A 92 -3.89 -29.64 1.85
C GLU A 92 -4.55 -28.30 2.21
N GLN A 93 -5.32 -28.25 3.31
CA GLN A 93 -5.90 -27.02 3.84
C GLN A 93 -4.81 -26.01 4.20
N ILE A 94 -3.74 -26.44 4.86
CA ILE A 94 -2.60 -25.56 5.19
C ILE A 94 -1.98 -24.98 3.91
N GLN A 95 -1.75 -25.81 2.89
CA GLN A 95 -1.18 -25.35 1.62
C GLN A 95 -2.09 -24.33 0.92
N PHE A 96 -3.39 -24.61 0.88
CA PHE A 96 -4.37 -23.71 0.30
C PHE A 96 -4.49 -22.39 1.09
N GLN A 97 -4.53 -22.45 2.43
CA GLN A 97 -4.52 -21.29 3.31
C GLN A 97 -3.30 -20.40 3.07
N MET A 98 -2.10 -20.99 2.96
CA MET A 98 -0.87 -20.24 2.70
C MET A 98 -0.94 -19.53 1.34
N TRP A 99 -1.45 -20.22 0.31
CA TRP A 99 -1.65 -19.61 -1.01
C TRP A 99 -2.64 -18.43 -0.95
N CYS A 100 -3.77 -18.59 -0.28
CA CYS A 100 -4.76 -17.52 -0.08
C CYS A 100 -4.17 -16.35 0.71
N GLN A 101 -3.40 -16.63 1.76
CA GLN A 101 -2.77 -15.60 2.60
C GLN A 101 -1.78 -14.76 1.79
N ILE A 102 -0.89 -15.39 1.03
CA ILE A 102 0.10 -14.67 0.21
C ILE A 102 -0.62 -13.87 -0.88
N SER A 103 -1.67 -14.42 -1.49
CA SER A 103 -2.53 -13.72 -2.46
C SER A 103 -3.18 -12.47 -1.86
N GLN A 104 -3.68 -12.57 -0.63
CA GLN A 104 -4.31 -11.45 0.08
C GLN A 104 -3.30 -10.38 0.51
N ILE A 105 -2.09 -10.77 0.93
CA ILE A 105 -1.00 -9.83 1.23
C ILE A 105 -0.59 -9.04 -0.03
N ALA A 106 -0.51 -9.72 -1.18
CA ALA A 106 -0.23 -9.07 -2.46
C ALA A 106 -1.32 -8.05 -2.81
N GLN A 107 -2.60 -8.42 -2.65
CA GLN A 107 -3.73 -7.49 -2.83
C GLN A 107 -3.67 -6.30 -1.87
N ALA A 108 -3.40 -6.53 -0.57
CA ALA A 108 -3.29 -5.45 0.41
C ALA A 108 -2.12 -4.50 0.12
N THR A 109 -1.05 -5.00 -0.50
CA THR A 109 0.07 -4.17 -0.97
C THR A 109 -0.36 -3.29 -2.13
N ASN A 110 -1.09 -3.85 -3.12
CA ASN A 110 -1.63 -3.08 -4.23
C ASN A 110 -2.66 -2.04 -3.79
N PHE A 111 -3.52 -2.37 -2.82
CA PHE A 111 -4.52 -1.46 -2.27
C PHE A 111 -3.86 -0.22 -1.66
N ARG A 112 -2.90 -0.43 -0.75
CA ARG A 112 -2.22 0.64 0.00
C ARG A 112 -1.36 1.54 -0.87
N THR A 113 -0.90 1.04 -2.00
CA THR A 113 -0.09 1.79 -2.96
C THR A 113 -0.95 2.58 -3.96
N GLY A 114 -2.29 2.57 -3.82
CA GLY A 114 -3.21 3.28 -4.71
C GLY A 114 -3.30 2.68 -6.12
N HIS A 115 -2.65 1.53 -6.34
CA HIS A 115 -2.51 0.91 -7.67
C HIS A 115 -3.79 0.29 -8.22
N ASP A 116 -4.86 0.19 -7.40
CA ASP A 116 -6.12 -0.47 -7.74
C ASP A 116 -7.22 0.47 -8.23
N GLY A 117 -6.90 1.75 -8.47
CA GLY A 117 -7.79 2.67 -9.17
C GLY A 117 -8.95 3.21 -8.34
N ALA A 118 -8.89 3.12 -7.00
CA ALA A 118 -9.83 3.79 -6.10
C ALA A 118 -9.87 5.33 -6.30
N GLU A 119 -8.86 5.90 -6.95
CA GLU A 119 -8.78 7.33 -7.31
C GLU A 119 -9.37 7.67 -8.69
N ARG A 120 -9.85 6.70 -9.47
CA ARG A 120 -10.59 7.00 -10.72
C ARG A 120 -12.04 7.31 -10.36
N GLU A 121 -12.32 8.60 -10.17
CA GLU A 121 -13.64 9.23 -10.06
C GLU A 121 -14.82 8.29 -10.37
N GLY A 122 -15.47 7.78 -9.32
CA GLY A 122 -16.80 7.16 -9.41
C GLY A 122 -16.90 5.69 -9.81
N GLY A 123 -15.79 4.94 -9.93
CA GLY A 123 -15.80 3.49 -10.23
C GLY A 123 -15.58 2.58 -9.03
N ALA A 124 -16.06 1.33 -9.09
CA ALA A 124 -15.71 0.28 -8.13
C ALA A 124 -14.20 -0.02 -8.20
N SER A 125 -13.55 -0.22 -7.05
CA SER A 125 -12.11 -0.50 -7.00
C SER A 125 -11.78 -1.78 -7.76
N ARG A 126 -10.61 -1.87 -8.40
CA ARG A 126 -10.18 -3.12 -9.08
C ARG A 126 -10.23 -4.32 -8.12
N ILE A 127 -9.87 -4.12 -6.86
CA ILE A 127 -9.93 -5.15 -5.82
C ILE A 127 -11.38 -5.59 -5.56
N GLU A 128 -12.32 -4.65 -5.56
CA GLU A 128 -13.74 -4.95 -5.35
C GLU A 128 -14.25 -5.87 -6.45
N VAL A 129 -14.07 -5.48 -7.71
CA VAL A 129 -14.47 -6.29 -8.87
C VAL A 129 -13.77 -7.65 -8.89
N GLN A 130 -12.46 -7.67 -8.61
CA GLN A 130 -11.68 -8.91 -8.62
C GLN A 130 -12.16 -9.90 -7.55
N ASN A 131 -12.44 -9.43 -6.32
CA ASN A 131 -12.97 -10.29 -5.27
C ASN A 131 -14.43 -10.67 -5.50
N GLN A 132 -15.26 -9.78 -6.06
CA GLN A 132 -16.64 -10.11 -6.45
C GLN A 132 -16.68 -11.27 -7.45
N VAL A 133 -15.81 -11.21 -8.48
CA VAL A 133 -15.72 -12.29 -9.46
C VAL A 133 -15.12 -13.55 -8.85
N ALA A 134 -14.01 -13.41 -8.11
CA ALA A 134 -13.31 -14.53 -7.51
C ALA A 134 -14.21 -15.31 -6.55
N TRP A 135 -14.94 -14.65 -5.64
CA TRP A 135 -15.74 -15.33 -4.63
C TRP A 135 -17.04 -15.92 -5.17
N ARG A 136 -17.52 -15.45 -6.33
CA ARG A 136 -18.62 -16.10 -7.06
C ARG A 136 -18.16 -17.36 -7.78
N GLN A 137 -16.96 -17.34 -8.35
CA GLN A 137 -16.41 -18.48 -9.09
C GLN A 137 -15.75 -19.52 -8.16
N TRP A 138 -15.19 -19.05 -7.06
CA TRP A 138 -14.35 -19.80 -6.11
C TRP A 138 -14.83 -19.53 -4.67
N PRO A 139 -15.99 -20.09 -4.27
CA PRO A 139 -16.57 -19.84 -2.96
C PRO A 139 -15.68 -20.31 -1.80
N GLY A 140 -14.81 -21.30 -2.00
CA GLY A 140 -13.85 -21.72 -0.98
C GLY A 140 -12.80 -20.64 -0.62
N VAL A 141 -12.55 -19.69 -1.52
CA VAL A 141 -11.73 -18.50 -1.20
C VAL A 141 -12.49 -17.55 -0.26
N ALA A 142 -13.81 -17.44 -0.41
CA ALA A 142 -14.65 -16.67 0.52
C ALA A 142 -14.68 -17.36 1.90
N THR A 143 -14.78 -18.69 1.95
CA THR A 143 -14.67 -19.46 3.20
C THR A 143 -13.34 -19.21 3.91
N TYR A 144 -12.23 -19.19 3.16
CA TYR A 144 -10.93 -18.80 3.71
C TYR A 144 -10.97 -17.37 4.29
N TYR A 145 -11.53 -16.40 3.55
CA TYR A 145 -11.61 -15.02 4.01
C TYR A 145 -12.35 -14.92 5.35
N GLU A 146 -13.51 -15.56 5.47
CA GLU A 146 -14.29 -15.57 6.70
C GLU A 146 -13.53 -16.18 7.88
N ARG A 147 -12.97 -17.39 7.70
CA ARG A 147 -12.39 -18.16 8.80
C ARG A 147 -10.99 -17.70 9.22
N PHE A 148 -10.24 -17.11 8.29
CA PHE A 148 -8.83 -16.75 8.48
C PHE A 148 -8.48 -15.37 7.93
N GLY A 149 -8.81 -15.09 6.67
CA GLY A 149 -8.27 -13.95 5.92
C GLY A 149 -8.68 -12.58 6.49
N ARG A 150 -9.90 -12.47 7.02
CA ARG A 150 -10.42 -11.22 7.60
C ARG A 150 -9.59 -10.72 8.77
N GLN A 151 -9.08 -11.63 9.61
CA GLN A 151 -8.26 -11.28 10.77
C GLN A 151 -6.86 -10.80 10.39
N HIS A 152 -6.34 -11.31 9.27
CA HIS A 152 -5.05 -10.91 8.71
C HIS A 152 -5.15 -9.67 7.79
N THR A 153 -6.37 -9.15 7.58
CA THR A 153 -6.60 -7.90 6.87
C THR A 153 -6.58 -6.75 7.87
N TYR A 154 -5.37 -6.22 8.12
CA TYR A 154 -5.17 -5.17 9.13
C TYR A 154 -5.65 -3.77 8.69
N ASP A 155 -5.65 -3.51 7.39
CA ASP A 155 -6.14 -2.26 6.81
C ASP A 155 -7.68 -2.19 6.95
N SER A 156 -8.17 -1.17 7.65
CA SER A 156 -9.60 -1.04 7.98
C SER A 156 -10.47 -0.82 6.77
N ASP A 157 -9.97 -0.12 5.75
CA ASP A 157 -10.74 0.27 4.58
C ASP A 157 -10.81 -0.90 3.61
N LEU A 158 -9.69 -1.61 3.43
CA LEU A 158 -9.66 -2.87 2.70
C LEU A 158 -10.57 -3.90 3.35
N ARG A 159 -10.53 -4.04 4.68
CA ARG A 159 -11.39 -5.00 5.40
C ARG A 159 -12.88 -4.66 5.23
N GLN A 160 -13.26 -3.39 5.32
CA GLN A 160 -14.65 -2.98 5.09
C GLN A 160 -15.10 -3.23 3.64
N LEU A 161 -14.22 -2.98 2.67
CA LEU A 161 -14.47 -3.29 1.28
C LEU A 161 -14.68 -4.79 1.07
N LEU A 162 -13.80 -5.64 1.62
CA LEU A 162 -13.91 -7.09 1.51
C LEU A 162 -15.14 -7.64 2.26
N ASP A 163 -15.50 -7.10 3.43
CA ASP A 163 -16.72 -7.45 4.16
C ASP A 163 -17.97 -7.13 3.34
N ARG A 164 -17.98 -6.00 2.62
CA ARG A 164 -19.08 -5.64 1.70
C ARG A 164 -19.16 -6.60 0.51
N VAL A 165 -18.02 -6.89 -0.12
CA VAL A 165 -17.97 -7.87 -1.22
C VAL A 165 -18.42 -9.25 -0.73
N PHE A 166 -18.11 -9.61 0.52
CA PHE A 166 -18.56 -10.87 1.11
C PHE A 166 -20.08 -10.91 1.22
N LEU A 167 -20.67 -9.85 1.78
CA LEU A 167 -22.11 -9.70 1.89
C LEU A 167 -22.80 -9.81 0.52
N GLU A 168 -22.27 -9.12 -0.50
CA GLU A 168 -22.82 -9.11 -1.86
C GLU A 168 -22.71 -10.46 -2.58
N THR A 169 -21.63 -11.20 -2.33
CA THR A 169 -21.37 -12.48 -3.02
C THR A 169 -21.96 -13.68 -2.30
N GLN A 170 -21.97 -13.68 -0.97
CA GLN A 170 -22.44 -14.78 -0.14
C GLN A 170 -23.87 -14.56 0.40
N GLY A 171 -24.43 -13.35 0.27
CA GLY A 171 -25.78 -13.03 0.72
C GLY A 171 -25.95 -12.98 2.25
N ARG A 172 -24.84 -12.93 3.00
CA ARG A 172 -24.81 -12.89 4.47
C ARG A 172 -23.59 -12.14 4.96
N GLU A 173 -23.68 -11.60 6.18
CA GLU A 173 -22.52 -10.98 6.82
C GLU A 173 -21.43 -12.02 7.14
N VAL A 174 -20.19 -11.55 7.23
CA VAL A 174 -19.05 -12.37 7.64
C VAL A 174 -19.23 -12.76 9.11
N GLU A 175 -19.11 -14.05 9.42
CA GLU A 175 -19.11 -14.50 10.81
C GLU A 175 -17.80 -14.08 11.51
N THR A 176 -17.92 -13.27 12.57
CA THR A 176 -16.76 -12.70 13.28
C THR A 176 -16.28 -13.52 14.46
N THR A 177 -16.94 -14.64 14.76
CA THR A 177 -16.58 -15.55 15.87
C THR A 177 -15.40 -16.46 15.54
N TRP A 178 -14.98 -16.52 14.27
CA TRP A 178 -13.78 -17.23 13.86
C TRP A 178 -12.52 -16.54 14.37
N ALA A 179 -11.62 -17.32 14.97
CA ALA A 179 -10.28 -16.95 15.37
C ALA A 179 -9.27 -17.94 14.80
N LEU A 180 -8.54 -17.52 13.76
CA LEU A 180 -7.53 -18.32 13.07
C LEU A 180 -8.02 -19.74 12.73
N GLY A 181 -9.25 -19.85 12.22
CA GLY A 181 -9.87 -21.14 11.88
C GLY A 181 -10.58 -21.88 13.01
N VAL A 182 -10.64 -21.33 14.21
CA VAL A 182 -11.41 -21.88 15.34
C VAL A 182 -12.67 -21.03 15.54
N ASN A 183 -13.86 -21.65 15.51
CA ASN A 183 -15.11 -20.93 15.75
C ASN A 183 -15.41 -20.88 17.26
N ASN A 184 -15.44 -19.69 17.84
CA ASN A 184 -15.67 -19.46 19.27
C ASN A 184 -17.17 -19.33 19.63
N ARG A 185 -18.08 -19.77 18.76
CA ARG A 185 -19.53 -19.62 18.98
C ARG A 185 -20.06 -20.48 20.14
N ASP A 186 -19.34 -21.55 20.47
CA ASP A 186 -19.71 -22.53 21.50
C ASP A 186 -18.71 -22.61 22.68
N SER A 187 -17.74 -21.69 22.74
CA SER A 187 -16.73 -21.59 23.81
C SER A 187 -17.08 -20.57 24.88
#